data_AF-A0A7X6RY73-F1
#
_entry.id   AF-A0A7X6RY73-F1
#
_cell.length_a   1.000
_cell.length_b   1.000
_cell.length_c   1.000
_cell.angle_alpha   90.00
_cell.angle_beta   90.00
_cell.angle_gamma   90.00
#
_symmetry.space_group_name_H-M   'P 1'
#
loop_
_entity.id
_entity.type
_entity.pdbx_description
1 polymer ?
#
loop_
_entity_poly.entity_id
_entity_poly.type
_entity_poly.pdbx_seq_one_letter_code
_entity_poly.pdbx_strand_id
1 'polypeptide(L)' 'MADLNPQPLPPRDRIRISAPDSVLFDLKKFQKAQASVLGHAGCPGCHSGLDLHWQGFSDFVINEEGVATPTTG' A
#
# COMPACT_ATOMS: atom_id res chain seq x y z
N MET A 1 -22.77 -24.07 -15.36
CA MET A 1 -21.64 -23.13 -15.59
C MET A 1 -21.63 -22.03 -14.52
N ALA A 2 -21.90 -22.35 -13.25
CA ALA A 2 -21.87 -21.41 -12.13
C ALA A 2 -20.98 -21.88 -10.96
N ASP A 3 -20.41 -23.10 -11.02
CA ASP A 3 -19.78 -23.77 -9.88
C ASP A 3 -18.26 -23.92 -10.01
N LEU A 4 -17.57 -22.89 -10.51
CA LEU A 4 -16.09 -22.94 -10.64
C LEU A 4 -15.32 -22.42 -9.41
N ASN A 5 -15.99 -21.89 -8.38
CA ASN A 5 -15.35 -21.63 -7.09
C ASN A 5 -16.35 -21.43 -5.94
N PRO A 6 -16.89 -22.52 -5.35
CA PRO A 6 -17.82 -22.44 -4.22
C PRO A 6 -17.16 -22.06 -2.88
N GLN A 7 -15.86 -21.71 -2.88
CA GLN A 7 -15.11 -21.42 -1.67
C GLN A 7 -14.99 -19.89 -1.48
N PRO A 8 -15.37 -19.32 -0.32
CA PRO A 8 -14.99 -17.96 -0.02
C PRO A 8 -13.47 -17.89 -0.01
N LEU A 9 -12.90 -17.03 -0.87
CA LEU A 9 -11.46 -16.80 -0.87
C LEU A 9 -11.04 -16.41 0.56
N PRO A 10 -9.92 -16.95 1.08
CA PRO A 10 -9.42 -16.53 2.38
C PRO A 10 -9.33 -15.00 2.41
N PRO A 11 -9.62 -14.34 3.56
CA PRO A 11 -9.50 -12.90 3.66
C PRO A 11 -8.11 -12.51 3.17
N ARG A 12 -8.03 -11.72 2.11
CA ARG A 12 -6.74 -11.21 1.64
C ARG A 12 -6.36 -10.12 2.62
N ASP A 13 -5.26 -10.34 3.35
CA ASP A 13 -4.70 -9.28 4.17
C ASP A 13 -4.37 -8.09 3.27
N ARG A 14 -5.03 -6.97 3.56
CA ARG A 14 -4.88 -5.73 2.81
C ARG A 14 -3.51 -5.14 3.13
N ILE A 15 -2.71 -4.92 2.10
CA ILE A 15 -1.42 -4.25 2.22
C ILE A 15 -1.72 -2.75 2.24
N ARG A 16 -1.54 -2.12 3.39
CA ARG A 16 -1.68 -0.66 3.54
C ARG A 16 -0.36 0.01 3.24
N ILE A 17 -0.39 1.02 2.37
CA ILE A 17 0.77 1.82 1.99
C ILE A 17 0.44 3.29 2.22
N SER A 18 1.20 3.94 3.12
CA SER A 18 1.17 5.39 3.30
C SER A 18 2.29 6.02 2.46
N ALA A 19 1.96 7.06 1.70
CA ALA A 19 2.92 7.77 0.86
C ALA A 19 2.56 9.27 0.79
N PRO A 20 3.53 10.15 0.47
CA PRO A 20 3.26 11.58 0.33
C PRO A 20 2.35 11.86 -0.84
N ASP A 21 1.61 12.96 -0.73
CA ASP A 21 0.92 13.58 -1.85
C ASP A 21 1.85 13.78 -3.05
N SER A 22 3.12 14.14 -2.79
CA SER A 22 4.13 14.33 -3.84
C SER A 22 4.47 13.05 -4.62
N VAL A 23 4.14 11.86 -4.09
CA VAL A 23 4.25 10.55 -4.74
C VAL A 23 2.89 10.09 -5.25
N LEU A 24 1.82 10.22 -4.44
CA LEU A 24 0.47 9.76 -4.79
C LEU A 24 -0.12 10.52 -5.99
N PHE A 25 0.18 11.82 -6.12
CA PHE A 25 -0.34 12.67 -7.19
C PHE A 25 0.64 12.86 -8.37
N ASP A 26 1.75 12.11 -8.40
CA ASP A 26 2.70 12.10 -9.52
C ASP A 26 2.77 10.67 -10.09
N LEU A 27 2.25 10.49 -11.31
CA LEU A 27 2.14 9.16 -11.93
C LEU A 27 3.50 8.43 -12.01
N LYS A 28 4.57 9.15 -12.33
CA LYS A 28 5.89 8.53 -12.51
C LYS A 28 6.46 8.07 -11.17
N LYS A 29 6.29 8.89 -10.13
CA LYS A 29 6.71 8.52 -8.77
C LYS A 29 5.83 7.40 -8.21
N PHE A 30 4.53 7.46 -8.43
CA PHE A 30 3.59 6.42 -8.01
C PHE A 30 3.94 5.05 -8.62
N GLN A 31 4.18 4.99 -9.94
CA GLN A 31 4.58 3.75 -10.62
C GLN A 31 5.90 3.19 -10.07
N LYS A 32 6.87 4.07 -9.78
CA LYS A 32 8.13 3.65 -9.14
C LYS A 32 7.90 3.07 -7.74
N ALA A 33 7.05 3.72 -6.94
CA ALA A 33 6.69 3.25 -5.60
C ALA A 33 5.94 1.90 -5.67
N GLN A 34 4.99 1.77 -6.60
CA GLN A 34 4.25 0.54 -6.85
C GLN A 34 5.19 -0.62 -7.22
N ALA A 35 6.11 -0.41 -8.17
CA ALA A 35 7.08 -1.43 -8.53
C ALA A 35 7.98 -1.84 -7.35
N SER A 36 8.33 -0.90 -6.48
CA SER A 36 9.07 -1.19 -5.25
C SER A 36 8.27 -2.11 -4.32
N VAL A 37 7.01 -1.79 -4.05
CA VAL A 37 6.10 -2.61 -3.21
C VAL A 37 5.93 -4.01 -3.81
N LEU A 38 5.68 -4.10 -5.11
CA LEU A 38 5.51 -5.37 -5.82
C LEU A 38 6.80 -6.18 -5.91
N GLY A 39 7.97 -5.54 -5.88
CA GLY A 39 9.26 -6.20 -5.76
C GLY A 39 9.36 -7.05 -4.49
N HIS A 40 8.78 -6.59 -3.37
CA HIS A 40 8.70 -7.39 -2.14
C HIS A 40 7.75 -8.59 -2.25
N ALA A 41 6.78 -8.54 -3.17
CA ALA A 41 5.91 -9.66 -3.50
C ALA A 41 6.52 -10.63 -4.54
N GLY A 42 7.75 -10.38 -5.02
CA GLY A 42 8.51 -11.27 -5.90
C GLY A 42 8.42 -10.96 -7.40
N CYS A 43 7.54 -10.05 -7.82
CA CYS A 43 7.42 -9.63 -9.22
C CYS A 43 7.00 -8.15 -9.31
N PRO A 44 7.90 -7.23 -9.73
CA PRO A 44 7.63 -5.79 -9.75
C PRO A 44 6.47 -5.33 -10.62
N GLY A 45 5.95 -6.17 -11.53
CA GLY A 45 4.81 -5.87 -12.39
C GLY A 45 3.54 -6.67 -12.08
N CYS A 46 3.61 -7.63 -11.15
CA CYS A 46 2.50 -8.55 -10.90
C CYS A 46 1.55 -7.97 -9.84
N HIS A 47 0.27 -7.85 -10.20
CA HIS A 47 -0.76 -7.31 -9.30
C HIS A 47 -1.77 -8.38 -8.84
N SER A 48 -1.87 -9.47 -9.61
CA SER A 48 -2.87 -10.51 -9.40
C SER A 48 -2.78 -11.10 -8.00
N GLY A 49 -3.88 -11.03 -7.26
CA GLY A 49 -3.99 -11.61 -5.92
C GLY A 49 -3.58 -10.69 -4.77
N LEU A 50 -3.12 -9.47 -5.03
CA LEU A 50 -2.77 -8.47 -4.01
C LEU A 50 -3.89 -7.42 -3.86
N ASP A 51 -4.23 -7.06 -2.63
CA ASP A 51 -5.10 -5.91 -2.31
C ASP A 51 -4.23 -4.77 -1.74
N LEU A 52 -3.85 -3.83 -2.59
CA LEU A 52 -3.01 -2.67 -2.23
C LEU A 52 -3.89 -1.47 -1.91
N HIS A 53 -3.80 -0.97 -0.68
CA HIS A 53 -4.52 0.22 -0.24
C HIS A 53 -3.55 1.37 -0.04
N TRP A 54 -3.54 2.30 -0.99
CA TRP A 54 -2.75 3.52 -0.94
C TRP A 54 -3.51 4.61 -0.21
N GLN A 55 -2.86 5.26 0.75
CA GLN A 55 -3.42 6.35 1.52
C GLN A 55 -2.38 7.45 1.74
N GLY A 56 -2.85 8.69 1.89
CA GLY A 56 -1.99 9.81 2.30
C GLY A 56 -1.52 9.66 3.75
N PHE A 57 -0.49 10.44 4.12
CA PHE A 57 -0.02 10.48 5.50
C PHE A 57 -1.14 10.88 6.45
N SER A 58 -1.38 10.02 7.43
CA SER A 58 -2.43 10.19 8.45
C SER A 58 -1.91 9.94 9.87
N ASP A 59 -0.66 9.49 10.02
CA ASP A 59 -0.09 9.09 11.29
C ASP A 59 0.97 10.07 11.79
N PHE A 60 0.93 10.38 13.08
CA PHE A 60 1.93 11.17 13.79
C PHE A 60 2.69 10.28 14.77
N VAL A 61 4.00 10.46 14.87
CA VAL A 61 4.81 9.90 15.96
C VAL A 61 4.90 10.94 17.06
N ILE A 62 4.69 10.50 18.30
CA ILE A 62 4.87 11.34 19.49
C ILE A 62 6.22 10.98 20.11
N ASN A 63 7.08 11.98 20.33
CA ASN A 63 8.34 11.78 21.06
C ASN A 63 8.13 11.80 22.58
N GLU A 64 9.19 11.56 23.35
CA GLU A 64 9.14 11.55 24.83
C GLU A 64 8.74 12.93 25.40
N GLU A 65 8.99 14.00 24.65
CA GLU A 65 8.56 15.36 24.98
C GLU A 65 7.09 15.66 24.62
N GLY A 66 6.35 14.69 24.06
CA GLY A 66 4.95 14.87 23.68
C GLY A 66 4.74 15.67 22.38
N VAL A 67 5.79 15.92 21.62
CA VAL A 67 5.74 16.60 20.32
C VAL A 67 5.32 15.61 19.25
N ALA A 68 4.20 15.94 18.58
CA ALA A 68 3.77 15.24 17.39
C ALA A 68 4.62 15.65 16.20
N THR A 69 5.43 14.73 15.70
CA THR A 69 5.99 14.84 14.36
C THR A 69 5.09 14.07 13.41
N PRO A 70 4.72 14.64 12.25
CA PRO A 70 4.17 13.83 11.19
C PRO A 70 5.13 12.66 10.98
N THR A 71 4.61 11.45 10.80
CA THR A 71 5.41 10.38 10.18
C THR A 71 5.56 10.80 8.74
N THR A 72 6.48 11.73 8.49
CA THR A 72 6.63 12.37 7.19
C THR A 72 6.86 11.29 6.16
N GLY A 73 6.38 11.55 4.97
CA GLY A 73 7.16 11.20 3.79
C GLY A 73 7.00 12.24 2.72
#